data_AF-A0A538SHC9-F1
#
_entry.id   AF-A0A538SHC9-F1
#
_cell.length_a   1.000
_cell.length_b   1.000
_cell.length_c   1.000
_cell.angle_alpha   90.00
_cell.angle_beta   90.00
_cell.angle_gamma   90.00
#
_symmetry.space_group_name_H-M   'P 1'
#
loop_
_entity.id
_entity.type
_entity.pdbx_description
1 polymer ?
#
loop_
_entity_poly.entity_id
_entity_poly.type
_entity_poly.pdbx_seq_one_letter_code
_entity_poly.pdbx_strand_id
1 'polypeptide(L)'
;MGGARGPAQRMARGVEEGPGHHRAAPLGRCELTGPSRKPILQSHRRACRGSRDDRAPTLDQADRGEPPIPGLWILPFTGQHLRVSRLGLLLIASFLLCLAFCRHASAQWQDRDPRDVPESIRETNPTARAQPALPPLEGAVDPDHYLLGPGDELELALFGRVTARVPVLVNAEGSIYVPNLGHVKIGGLSIVAARAHLTEEFQKRYRGVQADITLLRPRRILIHVAGEVVRPGLVELQGPARVSEAVRAAEGLTGGASRRNLLIERAGGSVDRADLDRYSILGSLADNPYLDDGDVVQVPMSVHTIVVFGEVTRAGTFEFRSGDRLSGIIALAGGTRAGADTDSVELWRFLSPTESRRLFFSLRTVLADPPGVPEDPVLEPDDRIYVRQKPGWHRSATVLVAGEAVHPGAYSIPPQGQKASELVARFGGFTPYADLNGATVFRPDLVPREDSAYVRTLQPGTDSGREDAEFLKARAQASGTLSVRFRKLVAERDPKSDFDLRDGDLVRVPTRTGSVAIYGAVRRPGAVAYRPGARLEEYVRDAGGYGERADRGKVRVTKRATGQPMRLADASSIDDGDLVWVPERERVSFIKAVGSVTGFLAQVATVYLVIHQATK
;
A
#
# COMPACT_ATOMS: atom_id res chain seq x y z
N MET A 1 52.83 -59.73 12.77
CA MET A 1 51.47 -60.27 12.57
C MET A 1 50.77 -59.34 11.61
N GLY A 2 50.90 -59.56 10.29
CA GLY A 2 49.89 -60.19 9.43
C GLY A 2 48.95 -59.09 8.91
N GLY A 3 49.11 -58.54 7.69
CA GLY A 3 48.93 -59.21 6.40
C GLY A 3 47.43 -59.22 6.06
N ALA A 4 46.92 -58.92 4.87
CA ALA A 4 47.48 -58.60 3.56
C ALA A 4 46.31 -58.26 2.60
N ARG A 5 46.64 -57.68 1.43
CA ARG A 5 46.04 -57.95 0.09
C ARG A 5 44.66 -57.36 -0.26
N GLY A 6 44.66 -56.48 -1.28
CA GLY A 6 43.62 -56.44 -2.33
C GLY A 6 43.70 -57.68 -3.25
N PRO A 7 42.85 -57.81 -4.28
CA PRO A 7 43.14 -57.11 -5.54
C PRO A 7 41.90 -56.74 -6.42
N ALA A 8 42.22 -56.28 -7.63
CA ALA A 8 41.46 -55.58 -8.65
C ALA A 8 40.62 -56.44 -9.64
N GLN A 9 40.02 -55.71 -10.60
CA GLN A 9 39.51 -56.09 -11.95
C GLN A 9 38.07 -56.69 -11.98
N ARG A 10 37.21 -56.44 -12.98
CA ARG A 10 37.40 -56.17 -14.42
C ARG A 10 36.10 -55.64 -15.07
N MET A 11 36.26 -55.07 -16.26
CA MET A 11 35.27 -54.55 -17.21
C MET A 11 34.23 -55.57 -17.73
N ALA A 12 33.09 -55.08 -18.21
CA ALA A 12 32.41 -55.58 -19.42
C ALA A 12 31.58 -54.46 -20.10
N ARG A 13 31.57 -54.47 -21.44
CA ARG A 13 30.96 -53.53 -22.38
C ARG A 13 29.58 -54.01 -22.86
N GLY A 14 28.80 -53.05 -23.38
CA GLY A 14 27.92 -53.22 -24.56
C GLY A 14 26.42 -53.24 -24.28
N VAL A 15 25.50 -52.81 -25.15
CA VAL A 15 25.49 -52.19 -26.50
C VAL A 15 24.00 -51.79 -26.75
N GLU A 16 23.78 -50.68 -27.49
CA GLU A 16 22.62 -50.24 -28.33
C GLU A 16 21.15 -50.37 -27.88
N GLU A 17 20.39 -49.27 -27.97
CA GLU A 17 19.32 -49.01 -28.97
C GLU A 17 18.61 -47.66 -28.68
N GLY A 18 18.43 -46.81 -29.72
CA GLY A 18 17.56 -45.62 -29.68
C GLY A 18 16.18 -45.93 -30.29
N PRO A 19 15.44 -44.96 -30.86
CA PRO A 19 15.01 -43.65 -30.38
C PRO A 19 13.47 -43.57 -30.19
N GLY A 20 12.97 -42.63 -29.40
CA GLY A 20 11.53 -42.46 -29.14
C GLY A 20 11.06 -41.01 -29.18
N HIS A 21 10.96 -40.43 -30.38
CA HIS A 21 10.23 -39.18 -30.61
C HIS A 21 8.73 -39.47 -30.69
N HIS A 22 7.97 -39.10 -29.66
CA HIS A 22 6.53 -38.95 -29.76
C HIS A 22 6.15 -37.47 -29.91
N ARG A 23 5.82 -37.09 -31.15
CA ARG A 23 4.92 -35.98 -31.44
C ARG A 23 3.50 -36.37 -31.00
N ALA A 24 2.85 -35.51 -30.24
CA ALA A 24 1.39 -35.49 -30.11
C ALA A 24 0.88 -34.08 -30.44
N ALA A 25 -0.24 -34.08 -31.17
CA ALA A 25 -0.81 -33.00 -31.97
C ALA A 25 -1.71 -32.04 -31.16
N PRO A 26 -2.24 -30.96 -31.79
CA PRO A 26 -2.89 -29.83 -31.12
C PRO A 26 -4.42 -29.92 -31.12
N LEU A 27 -5.05 -29.53 -30.01
CA LEU A 27 -6.48 -29.20 -29.85
C LEU A 27 -6.55 -28.25 -28.64
N GLY A 28 -7.30 -27.15 -28.58
CA GLY A 28 -8.30 -26.56 -29.44
C GLY A 28 -8.74 -25.24 -28.78
N ARG A 29 -9.38 -24.40 -29.60
CA ARG A 29 -9.95 -23.09 -29.24
C ARG A 29 -10.92 -23.17 -28.06
N CYS A 30 -10.95 -22.10 -27.27
CA CYS A 30 -12.19 -21.60 -26.65
C CYS A 30 -12.19 -20.07 -26.72
N GLU A 31 -13.09 -19.55 -27.57
CA GLU A 31 -13.58 -18.18 -27.54
C GLU A 31 -14.40 -17.97 -26.27
N LEU A 32 -14.14 -16.89 -25.53
CA LEU A 32 -15.18 -16.25 -24.73
C LEU A 32 -15.09 -14.73 -24.88
N THR A 33 -16.25 -14.20 -25.19
CA THR A 33 -16.68 -12.84 -25.48
C THR A 33 -16.53 -11.90 -24.27
N GLY A 34 -16.40 -10.58 -24.54
CA GLY A 34 -16.17 -9.52 -23.54
C GLY A 34 -17.34 -9.25 -22.57
N PRO A 35 -17.37 -8.09 -21.84
CA PRO A 35 -17.36 -6.78 -22.49
C PRO A 35 -16.58 -5.63 -21.79
N SER A 36 -16.07 -4.71 -22.61
CA SER A 36 -16.12 -3.24 -22.53
C SER A 36 -16.21 -2.55 -21.15
N ARG A 37 -15.23 -1.67 -20.85
CA ARG A 37 -15.46 -0.35 -20.22
C ARG A 37 -14.34 0.66 -20.61
N LYS A 38 -14.76 1.82 -21.14
CA LYS A 38 -13.94 3.01 -21.49
C LYS A 38 -13.42 3.73 -20.25
N PRO A 39 -12.30 4.49 -20.31
CA PRO A 39 -12.00 5.54 -19.35
C PRO A 39 -12.40 6.94 -19.87
N ILE A 40 -12.98 7.76 -18.98
CA ILE A 40 -13.32 9.16 -19.18
C ILE A 40 -12.28 10.01 -18.41
N LEU A 41 -11.65 10.96 -19.11
CA LEU A 41 -10.92 12.08 -18.53
C LEU A 41 -11.90 13.13 -18.01
N GLN A 42 -11.67 13.66 -16.80
CA GLN A 42 -12.04 15.04 -16.48
C GLN A 42 -11.02 15.72 -15.55
N SER A 43 -10.65 16.92 -16.00
CA SER A 43 -9.86 17.97 -15.39
C SER A 43 -10.60 18.69 -14.25
N HIS A 44 -9.85 19.29 -13.31
CA HIS A 44 -9.95 20.73 -12.98
C HIS A 44 -8.90 21.12 -11.92
N ARG A 45 -7.99 22.03 -12.28
CA ARG A 45 -7.12 22.79 -11.37
C ARG A 45 -7.85 24.04 -10.88
N ARG A 46 -7.69 24.37 -9.59
CA ARG A 46 -8.13 25.63 -8.96
C ARG A 46 -7.02 26.68 -9.03
N ALA A 47 -7.46 27.93 -9.19
CA ALA A 47 -6.69 29.15 -9.26
C ALA A 47 -6.26 29.68 -7.87
N CYS A 48 -5.19 30.47 -7.85
CA CYS A 48 -4.90 31.46 -6.80
C CYS A 48 -4.45 32.76 -7.46
N ARG A 49 -5.02 33.88 -7.01
CA ARG A 49 -4.77 35.27 -7.40
C ARG A 49 -3.72 35.87 -6.46
N GLY A 50 -2.89 36.77 -6.99
CA GLY A 50 -2.08 37.69 -6.21
C GLY A 50 -1.68 38.89 -7.07
N SER A 51 -2.13 40.07 -6.68
CA SER A 51 -1.98 41.38 -7.32
C SER A 51 -0.72 42.13 -6.88
N ARG A 52 -0.20 43.05 -7.71
CA ARG A 52 0.27 44.38 -7.27
C ARG A 52 0.53 45.32 -8.44
N ASP A 53 0.01 46.54 -8.29
CA ASP A 53 0.23 47.78 -9.06
C ASP A 53 1.61 48.41 -8.79
N ASP A 54 2.14 49.20 -9.73
CA ASP A 54 2.24 50.68 -9.64
C ASP A 54 3.05 51.35 -10.80
N ARG A 55 2.41 52.35 -11.44
CA ARG A 55 2.88 53.70 -11.90
C ARG A 55 3.99 53.94 -12.99
N ALA A 56 3.54 54.42 -14.17
CA ALA A 56 3.70 55.77 -14.84
C ALA A 56 5.08 56.51 -14.94
N PRO A 57 5.25 57.61 -15.75
CA PRO A 57 4.98 57.84 -17.20
C PRO A 57 6.02 58.74 -17.98
N THR A 58 5.75 58.99 -19.29
CA THR A 58 5.90 60.23 -20.13
C THR A 58 7.16 60.70 -20.93
N LEU A 59 6.85 61.32 -22.11
CA LEU A 59 7.50 62.40 -22.92
C LEU A 59 8.63 62.00 -23.93
N ASP A 60 8.85 62.58 -25.13
CA ASP A 60 8.21 63.60 -26.00
C ASP A 60 8.88 63.58 -27.42
N GLN A 61 8.15 64.03 -28.45
CA GLN A 61 8.51 64.81 -29.66
C GLN A 61 9.49 64.41 -30.82
N ALA A 62 8.96 64.71 -32.03
CA ALA A 62 9.56 65.36 -33.24
C ALA A 62 10.38 64.51 -34.24
N ASP A 63 10.38 64.70 -35.58
CA ASP A 63 9.66 65.52 -36.58
C ASP A 63 10.22 65.14 -37.99
N ARG A 64 9.45 65.39 -39.08
CA ARG A 64 9.80 65.44 -40.54
C ARG A 64 10.12 64.12 -41.28
N GLY A 65 9.73 63.89 -42.54
CA GLY A 65 9.02 64.62 -43.59
C GLY A 65 9.16 63.85 -44.92
N GLU A 66 8.10 63.78 -45.74
CA GLU A 66 8.06 63.11 -47.06
C GLU A 66 8.27 64.09 -48.24
N PRO A 67 8.67 63.56 -49.42
CA PRO A 67 8.06 63.98 -50.69
C PRO A 67 7.74 62.81 -51.68
N PRO A 68 6.99 63.07 -52.79
CA PRO A 68 6.09 62.07 -53.41
C PRO A 68 6.43 61.54 -54.83
N ILE A 69 5.80 60.39 -55.14
CA ILE A 69 5.33 59.68 -56.38
C ILE A 69 5.57 60.32 -57.78
N PRO A 70 5.74 59.54 -58.89
CA PRO A 70 4.63 58.97 -59.73
C PRO A 70 4.99 57.60 -60.38
N GLY A 71 4.19 56.82 -61.11
CA GLY A 71 2.88 56.94 -61.75
C GLY A 71 2.50 55.62 -62.46
N LEU A 72 1.23 55.52 -62.85
CA LEU A 72 0.48 54.33 -63.28
C LEU A 72 0.22 54.39 -64.81
N TRP A 73 0.21 53.24 -65.51
CA TRP A 73 -0.49 53.11 -66.82
C TRP A 73 -1.21 51.75 -66.92
N ILE A 74 -2.47 51.80 -67.34
CA ILE A 74 -3.41 50.70 -67.55
C ILE A 74 -3.68 50.57 -69.06
N LEU A 75 -3.86 49.35 -69.56
CA LEU A 75 -4.65 49.07 -70.77
C LEU A 75 -5.56 47.84 -70.53
N PRO A 76 -6.86 47.86 -70.91
CA PRO A 76 -7.77 46.73 -70.74
C PRO A 76 -8.37 46.16 -72.06
N PHE A 77 -9.16 45.08 -71.92
CA PHE A 77 -10.15 44.48 -72.85
C PHE A 77 -9.60 43.70 -74.07
N THR A 78 -10.12 42.56 -74.56
CA THR A 78 -11.43 41.84 -74.63
C THR A 78 -11.12 40.32 -74.74
N GLY A 79 -11.81 39.32 -74.18
CA GLY A 79 -13.20 38.91 -74.41
C GLY A 79 -13.27 37.60 -75.23
N GLN A 80 -13.47 36.44 -74.60
CA GLN A 80 -14.08 35.24 -75.20
C GLN A 80 -14.58 34.27 -74.12
N HIS A 81 -15.82 33.79 -74.28
CA HIS A 81 -16.56 32.97 -73.32
C HIS A 81 -16.05 31.52 -73.28
N LEU A 82 -15.53 31.06 -72.14
CA LEU A 82 -15.39 29.63 -71.84
C LEU A 82 -16.51 29.18 -70.91
N ARG A 83 -17.28 28.17 -71.33
CA ARG A 83 -18.21 27.43 -70.47
C ARG A 83 -17.39 26.62 -69.46
N VAL A 84 -17.27 27.12 -68.23
CA VAL A 84 -16.56 26.42 -67.14
C VAL A 84 -17.51 25.41 -66.49
N SER A 85 -17.12 24.14 -66.45
CA SER A 85 -17.87 23.08 -65.76
C SER A 85 -17.86 23.34 -64.25
N ARG A 86 -18.85 22.79 -63.50
CA ARG A 86 -18.96 22.97 -62.04
C ARG A 86 -17.68 22.59 -61.26
N LEU A 87 -16.81 21.75 -61.84
CA LEU A 87 -15.52 21.38 -61.28
C LEU A 87 -14.47 22.50 -61.41
N GLY A 88 -14.50 23.27 -62.50
CA GLY A 88 -13.61 24.41 -62.71
C GLY A 88 -13.94 25.60 -61.80
N LEU A 89 -15.22 25.81 -61.47
CA LEU A 89 -15.63 26.85 -60.51
C LEU A 89 -15.13 26.58 -59.09
N LEU A 90 -15.08 25.30 -58.67
CA LEU A 90 -14.54 24.91 -57.37
C LEU A 90 -13.01 25.06 -57.30
N LEU A 91 -12.29 24.79 -58.39
CA LEU A 91 -10.84 25.00 -58.45
C LEU A 91 -10.48 26.50 -58.45
N ILE A 92 -11.25 27.34 -59.14
CA ILE A 92 -11.05 28.79 -59.13
C ILE A 92 -11.39 29.37 -57.75
N ALA A 93 -12.45 28.89 -57.10
CA ALA A 93 -12.79 29.29 -55.73
C ALA A 93 -11.70 28.89 -54.72
N SER A 94 -11.13 27.68 -54.85
CA SER A 94 -9.99 27.23 -54.04
C SER A 94 -8.74 28.09 -54.27
N PHE A 95 -8.44 28.44 -55.52
CA PHE A 95 -7.30 29.28 -55.86
C PHE A 95 -7.47 30.73 -55.37
N LEU A 96 -8.68 31.28 -55.44
CA LEU A 96 -9.00 32.60 -54.89
C LEU A 96 -8.98 32.62 -53.36
N LEU A 97 -9.40 31.53 -52.70
CA LEU A 97 -9.28 31.39 -51.24
C LEU A 97 -7.80 31.31 -50.81
N CYS A 98 -6.98 30.61 -51.59
CA CYS A 98 -5.54 30.50 -51.36
C CYS A 98 -4.83 31.85 -51.57
N LEU A 99 -5.20 32.61 -52.59
CA LEU A 99 -4.70 33.98 -52.81
C LEU A 99 -5.17 34.96 -51.71
N ALA A 100 -6.39 34.82 -51.20
CA ALA A 100 -6.87 35.61 -50.07
C ALA A 100 -6.11 35.29 -48.77
N PHE A 101 -5.76 34.02 -48.55
CA PHE A 101 -4.94 33.60 -47.41
C PHE A 101 -3.48 34.07 -47.54
N CYS A 102 -2.90 34.03 -48.75
CA CYS A 102 -1.59 34.59 -49.02
C CYS A 102 -1.55 36.12 -48.88
N ARG A 103 -2.63 36.83 -49.22
CA ARG A 103 -2.75 38.28 -48.98
C ARG A 103 -2.88 38.62 -47.49
N HIS A 104 -3.57 37.80 -46.70
CA HIS A 104 -3.66 38.00 -45.25
C HIS A 104 -2.31 37.72 -44.55
N ALA A 105 -1.54 36.74 -45.04
CA ALA A 105 -0.21 36.43 -44.52
C ALA A 105 0.85 37.47 -44.90
N SER A 106 0.72 38.15 -46.05
CA SER A 106 1.64 39.19 -46.50
C SER A 106 1.33 40.59 -45.96
N ALA A 107 0.09 40.86 -45.53
CA ALA A 107 -0.30 42.13 -44.92
C ALA A 107 0.12 42.28 -43.44
N GLN A 108 0.73 41.25 -42.84
CA GLN A 108 1.18 41.26 -41.44
C GLN A 108 2.70 41.50 -41.29
N TRP A 109 3.41 41.74 -42.39
CA TRP A 109 4.88 41.77 -42.45
C TRP A 109 5.49 43.12 -42.88
N GLN A 110 4.71 44.21 -42.86
CA GLN A 110 5.16 45.49 -43.45
C GLN A 110 4.99 46.74 -42.57
N ASP A 111 4.99 46.57 -41.24
CA ASP A 111 5.11 47.69 -40.28
C ASP A 111 5.99 47.27 -39.09
N ARG A 112 7.30 47.11 -39.31
CA ARG A 112 8.29 47.10 -38.22
C ARG A 112 9.48 47.97 -38.61
N ASP A 113 9.61 49.09 -37.91
CA ASP A 113 10.75 50.00 -37.97
C ASP A 113 12.04 49.22 -37.61
N PRO A 114 13.13 49.30 -38.40
CA PRO A 114 14.40 48.65 -38.10
C PRO A 114 15.08 49.07 -36.78
N ARG A 115 14.57 50.10 -36.07
CA ARG A 115 15.10 50.54 -34.77
C ARG A 115 14.28 50.08 -33.56
N ASP A 116 13.12 49.45 -33.77
CA ASP A 116 12.35 48.82 -32.69
C ASP A 116 12.79 47.36 -32.51
N VAL A 117 13.88 47.18 -31.77
CA VAL A 117 14.25 45.86 -31.25
C VAL A 117 13.28 45.53 -30.11
N PRO A 118 12.40 44.52 -30.22
CA PRO A 118 11.54 44.16 -29.11
C PRO A 118 12.41 43.74 -27.91
N GLU A 119 12.03 44.18 -26.72
CA GLU A 119 12.75 43.93 -25.46
C GLU A 119 13.01 42.44 -25.18
N SER A 120 12.30 41.55 -25.88
CA SER A 120 12.50 40.10 -25.92
C SER A 120 13.81 39.63 -26.59
N ILE A 121 14.63 40.51 -27.18
CA ILE A 121 15.91 40.14 -27.84
C ILE A 121 17.13 40.53 -26.98
N ARG A 122 16.96 41.27 -25.87
CA ARG A 122 18.08 41.58 -24.96
C ARG A 122 18.58 40.40 -24.11
N GLU A 123 17.85 39.28 -24.09
CA GLU A 123 18.26 38.05 -23.40
C GLU A 123 18.33 36.84 -24.33
N THR A 124 19.02 36.95 -25.46
CA THR A 124 19.56 35.73 -26.08
C THR A 124 20.98 36.02 -26.54
N ASN A 125 21.92 35.87 -25.62
CA ASN A 125 23.29 35.58 -25.96
C ASN A 125 23.31 34.08 -26.33
N PRO A 126 23.17 33.65 -27.60
CA PRO A 126 22.97 32.24 -27.93
C PRO A 126 24.28 31.45 -27.89
N THR A 127 25.38 32.07 -27.45
CA THR A 127 26.71 31.48 -27.31
C THR A 127 27.11 31.13 -25.89
N ALA A 128 26.22 31.27 -24.91
CA ALA A 128 26.32 30.50 -23.68
C ALA A 128 25.33 29.32 -23.76
N ARG A 129 25.58 28.37 -24.69
CA ARG A 129 25.14 27.00 -24.40
C ARG A 129 25.79 26.69 -23.06
N ALA A 130 25.01 26.68 -21.98
CA ALA A 130 25.45 26.15 -20.72
C ALA A 130 26.09 24.81 -21.07
N GLN A 131 27.42 24.73 -20.94
CA GLN A 131 28.09 23.46 -21.10
C GLN A 131 27.33 22.52 -20.15
N PRO A 132 26.84 21.36 -20.62
CA PRO A 132 26.09 20.47 -19.76
C PRO A 132 26.93 20.29 -18.49
N ALA A 133 26.37 20.72 -17.36
CA ALA A 133 27.08 20.70 -16.09
C ALA A 133 27.58 19.27 -15.91
N LEU A 134 28.88 19.13 -15.68
CA LEU A 134 29.46 17.81 -15.46
C LEU A 134 28.66 17.15 -14.34
N PRO A 135 28.21 15.89 -14.52
CA PRO A 135 27.53 15.19 -13.44
C PRO A 135 28.46 15.19 -12.22
N PRO A 136 27.93 15.50 -11.03
CA PRO A 136 28.74 15.55 -9.83
C PRO A 136 29.33 14.17 -9.55
N LEU A 137 30.61 14.13 -9.16
CA LEU A 137 31.28 12.91 -8.72
C LEU A 137 30.80 12.54 -7.31
N GLU A 138 30.71 11.23 -7.02
CA GLU A 138 30.27 10.69 -5.72
C GLU A 138 31.27 10.99 -4.57
N GLY A 139 32.48 11.42 -4.90
CA GLY A 139 33.53 11.80 -3.97
C GLY A 139 34.81 12.22 -4.68
N ALA A 140 35.89 12.41 -3.90
CA ALA A 140 37.22 12.57 -4.48
C ALA A 140 37.63 11.29 -5.21
N VAL A 141 38.24 11.44 -6.40
CA VAL A 141 38.79 10.32 -7.14
C VAL A 141 39.93 9.72 -6.33
N ASP A 142 39.85 8.42 -6.05
CA ASP A 142 40.89 7.69 -5.32
C ASP A 142 42.15 7.57 -6.21
N PRO A 143 43.28 8.21 -5.82
CA PRO A 143 44.50 8.20 -6.62
C PRO A 143 45.15 6.81 -6.76
N ASP A 144 44.86 5.88 -5.84
CA ASP A 144 45.45 4.55 -5.83
C ASP A 144 44.71 3.59 -6.77
N HIS A 145 43.41 3.81 -6.97
CA HIS A 145 42.54 2.90 -7.75
C HIS A 145 42.17 3.44 -9.14
N TYR A 146 42.17 4.75 -9.37
CA TYR A 146 41.83 5.31 -10.68
C TYR A 146 42.92 5.06 -11.72
N LEU A 147 42.59 4.33 -12.78
CA LEU A 147 43.52 4.02 -13.87
C LEU A 147 43.46 5.10 -14.96
N LEU A 148 44.60 5.78 -15.17
CA LEU A 148 44.75 6.77 -16.23
C LEU A 148 44.64 6.14 -17.61
N GLY A 149 44.16 6.90 -18.58
CA GLY A 149 43.91 6.41 -19.92
C GLY A 149 43.49 7.52 -20.89
N PRO A 150 43.26 7.16 -22.17
CA PRO A 150 43.07 8.14 -23.23
C PRO A 150 41.92 9.10 -22.96
N GLY A 151 42.17 10.40 -23.11
CA GLY A 151 41.17 11.45 -22.87
C GLY A 151 41.13 12.01 -21.45
N ASP A 152 41.92 11.47 -20.51
CA ASP A 152 42.11 12.11 -19.21
C ASP A 152 42.85 13.44 -19.36
N GLU A 153 42.34 14.49 -18.71
CA GLU A 153 43.01 15.78 -18.61
C GLU A 153 43.75 15.88 -17.27
N LEU A 154 45.05 16.10 -17.34
CA LEU A 154 45.92 16.22 -16.18
C LEU A 154 46.55 17.61 -16.13
N GLU A 155 46.84 18.10 -14.93
CA GLU A 155 47.74 19.23 -14.74
C GLU A 155 49.13 18.69 -14.42
N LEU A 156 50.09 18.99 -15.28
CA LEU A 156 51.51 18.80 -15.00
C LEU A 156 52.05 20.04 -14.30
N ALA A 157 52.41 19.90 -13.03
CA ALA A 157 53.01 20.96 -12.25
C ALA A 157 54.52 20.72 -12.09
N LEU A 158 55.31 21.68 -12.57
CA LEU A 158 56.76 21.69 -12.47
C LEU A 158 57.18 22.68 -11.39
N PHE A 159 58.12 22.27 -10.53
CA PHE A 159 58.63 23.10 -9.44
C PHE A 159 60.16 23.02 -9.34
N GLY A 160 60.77 24.04 -8.72
CA GLY A 160 62.22 24.15 -8.53
C GLY A 160 62.83 25.18 -9.47
N ARG A 161 63.80 24.77 -10.29
CA ARG A 161 64.46 25.68 -11.26
C ARG A 161 63.53 26.19 -12.36
N VAL A 162 62.48 25.42 -12.68
CA VAL A 162 61.42 25.79 -13.61
C VAL A 162 60.11 25.67 -12.87
N THR A 163 59.28 26.71 -12.94
CA THR A 163 57.93 26.69 -12.37
C THR A 163 56.92 26.88 -13.48
N ALA A 164 56.09 25.86 -13.70
CA ALA A 164 55.05 25.90 -14.73
C ALA A 164 53.89 24.98 -14.34
N ARG A 165 52.67 25.32 -14.77
CA ARG A 165 51.51 24.44 -14.70
C ARG A 165 50.93 24.32 -16.09
N VAL A 166 50.97 23.11 -16.63
CA VAL A 166 50.60 22.86 -18.02
C VAL A 166 49.50 21.80 -18.03
N PRO A 167 48.31 22.10 -18.59
CA PRO A 167 47.32 21.07 -18.83
C PRO A 167 47.83 20.14 -19.94
N VAL A 168 47.87 18.84 -19.65
CA VAL A 168 48.29 17.80 -20.58
C VAL A 168 47.14 16.81 -20.77
N LEU A 169 46.94 16.37 -22.00
CA LEU A 169 45.93 15.39 -22.36
C LEU A 169 46.61 14.04 -22.57
N VAL A 170 46.05 12.98 -22.00
CA VAL A 170 46.48 11.61 -22.32
C VAL A 170 46.00 11.26 -23.72
N ASN A 171 46.95 11.02 -24.63
CA ASN A 171 46.63 10.71 -26.03
C ASN A 171 46.05 9.29 -26.20
N ALA A 172 45.63 8.95 -27.42
CA ALA A 172 45.08 7.62 -27.76
C ALA A 172 46.06 6.47 -27.47
N GLU A 173 47.36 6.75 -27.47
CA GLU A 173 48.40 5.77 -27.15
C GLU A 173 48.62 5.65 -25.64
N GLY A 174 47.86 6.35 -24.79
CA GLY A 174 48.05 6.36 -23.34
C GLY A 174 49.31 7.09 -22.88
N SER A 175 49.81 8.05 -23.66
CA SER A 175 51.00 8.83 -23.35
C SER A 175 50.65 10.32 -23.23
N ILE A 176 51.44 11.06 -22.47
CA ILE A 176 51.40 12.52 -22.44
C ILE A 176 52.59 13.09 -23.19
N TYR A 177 52.37 14.19 -23.91
CA TYR A 177 53.46 14.95 -24.50
C TYR A 177 53.99 15.96 -23.49
N VAL A 178 55.26 15.82 -23.15
CA VAL A 178 55.97 16.73 -22.26
C VAL A 178 57.03 17.46 -23.08
N PRO A 179 57.02 18.81 -23.13
CA PRO A 179 58.06 19.55 -23.84
C PRO A 179 59.46 19.11 -23.41
N ASN A 180 60.31 18.79 -24.38
CA ASN A 180 61.69 18.31 -24.22
C ASN A 180 61.90 16.91 -23.60
N LEU A 181 60.89 16.28 -22.99
CA LEU A 181 60.89 14.84 -22.65
C LEU A 181 60.35 13.98 -23.79
N GLY A 182 59.44 14.53 -24.60
CA GLY A 182 58.71 13.77 -25.62
C GLY A 182 57.49 13.06 -25.03
N HIS A 183 57.19 11.88 -25.54
CA HIS A 183 56.03 11.08 -25.11
C HIS A 183 56.39 10.23 -23.89
N VAL A 184 55.66 10.42 -22.78
CA VAL A 184 55.80 9.61 -21.57
C VAL A 184 54.54 8.76 -21.41
N LYS A 185 54.70 7.44 -21.36
CA LYS A 185 53.60 6.49 -21.21
C LYS A 185 53.08 6.52 -19.77
N ILE A 186 51.79 6.82 -19.60
CA ILE A 186 51.16 6.86 -18.27
C ILE A 186 49.80 6.14 -18.20
N GLY A 187 49.22 5.78 -19.36
CA GLY A 187 47.97 5.04 -19.45
C GLY A 187 48.11 3.63 -18.91
N GLY A 188 47.10 3.19 -18.16
CA GLY A 188 47.07 1.93 -17.42
C GLY A 188 47.71 1.99 -16.03
N LEU A 189 48.31 3.12 -15.64
CA LEU A 189 48.86 3.33 -14.31
C LEU A 189 47.84 4.04 -13.40
N SER A 190 47.90 3.76 -12.10
CA SER A 190 47.22 4.59 -11.10
C SER A 190 47.83 5.99 -11.06
N ILE A 191 47.11 6.98 -10.53
CA ILE A 191 47.61 8.36 -10.43
C ILE A 191 48.91 8.39 -9.61
N VAL A 192 48.99 7.60 -8.53
CA VAL A 192 50.19 7.49 -7.70
C VAL A 192 51.36 6.84 -8.46
N ALA A 193 51.12 5.75 -9.18
CA ALA A 193 52.15 5.09 -9.97
C ALA A 193 52.65 5.98 -11.12
N ALA A 194 51.74 6.69 -11.80
CA ALA A 194 52.07 7.63 -12.86
C ALA A 194 52.90 8.82 -12.34
N ARG A 195 52.57 9.36 -11.15
CA ARG A 195 53.36 10.42 -10.50
C ARG A 195 54.79 9.96 -10.23
N ALA A 196 54.95 8.75 -9.68
CA ALA A 196 56.26 8.19 -9.40
C ALA A 196 57.06 7.97 -10.70
N HIS A 197 56.44 7.38 -11.72
CA HIS A 197 57.06 7.13 -13.02
C HIS A 197 57.50 8.44 -13.70
N LEU A 198 56.63 9.46 -13.70
CA LEU A 198 56.94 10.76 -14.30
C LEU A 198 58.08 11.46 -13.55
N THR A 199 58.09 11.38 -12.21
CA THR A 199 59.15 11.96 -11.39
C THR A 199 60.51 11.34 -11.74
N GLU A 200 60.56 10.03 -11.93
CA GLU A 200 61.77 9.31 -12.33
C GLU A 200 62.27 9.76 -13.71
N GLU A 201 61.38 9.83 -14.71
CA GLU A 201 61.71 10.29 -16.06
C GLU A 201 62.21 11.74 -16.09
N PHE A 202 61.62 12.62 -15.27
CA PHE A 202 62.07 14.00 -15.14
C PHE A 202 63.45 14.10 -14.49
N GLN A 203 63.74 13.30 -13.45
CA GLN A 203 65.04 13.32 -12.78
C GLN A 203 66.19 12.83 -13.67
N LYS A 204 65.92 11.90 -14.60
CA LYS A 204 66.91 11.42 -15.59
C LYS A 204 67.39 12.55 -16.51
N ARG A 205 66.51 13.47 -16.88
CA ARG A 205 66.80 14.52 -17.88
C ARG A 205 67.02 15.91 -17.29
N TYR A 206 66.39 16.25 -16.17
CA TYR A 206 66.41 17.56 -15.52
C TYR A 206 66.91 17.49 -14.08
N ARG A 207 68.08 18.08 -13.83
CA ARG A 207 68.60 18.21 -12.45
C ARG A 207 67.97 19.41 -11.74
N GLY A 208 67.33 19.17 -10.59
CA GLY A 208 66.74 20.21 -9.75
C GLY A 208 65.35 20.68 -10.21
N VAL A 209 64.64 19.87 -10.98
CA VAL A 209 63.22 20.06 -11.33
C VAL A 209 62.45 18.87 -10.76
N GLN A 210 61.32 19.14 -10.10
CA GLN A 210 60.37 18.13 -9.65
C GLN A 210 59.10 18.28 -10.48
N ALA A 211 58.48 17.15 -10.81
CA ALA A 211 57.23 17.10 -11.56
C ALA A 211 56.16 16.40 -10.71
N ASP A 212 54.96 16.95 -10.72
CA ASP A 212 53.78 16.35 -10.11
C ASP A 212 52.61 16.37 -11.12
N ILE A 213 51.68 15.43 -10.96
CA ILE A 213 50.46 15.35 -11.77
C ILE A 213 49.21 15.37 -10.90
N THR A 214 48.20 16.09 -11.38
CA THR A 214 46.87 16.14 -10.78
C THR A 214 45.82 15.86 -11.85
N LEU A 215 44.83 15.02 -11.54
CA LEU A 215 43.69 14.78 -12.44
C LEU A 215 42.75 16.00 -12.42
N LEU A 216 42.65 16.71 -13.55
CA LEU A 216 41.73 17.84 -13.70
C LEU A 216 40.35 17.36 -14.10
N ARG A 217 40.27 16.51 -15.13
CA ARG A 217 39.02 15.92 -15.58
C ARG A 217 39.22 14.46 -15.92
N PRO A 218 38.42 13.56 -15.32
CA PRO A 218 38.41 12.17 -15.72
C PRO A 218 37.80 12.03 -17.12
N ARG A 219 38.24 11.01 -17.84
CA ARG A 219 37.73 10.66 -19.16
C ARG A 219 36.31 10.09 -19.08
N ARG A 220 35.68 10.05 -20.25
CA ARG A 220 34.48 9.23 -20.45
C ARG A 220 34.90 7.80 -20.74
N ILE A 221 34.15 6.86 -20.19
CA ILE A 221 34.37 5.42 -20.37
C ILE A 221 33.18 4.81 -21.12
N LEU A 222 33.47 3.84 -21.97
CA LEU A 222 32.47 3.07 -22.70
C LEU A 222 32.31 1.70 -22.05
N ILE A 223 31.09 1.43 -21.60
CA ILE A 223 30.72 0.18 -20.94
C ILE A 223 29.72 -0.56 -21.82
N HIS A 224 29.91 -1.87 -22.00
CA HIS A 224 28.93 -2.69 -22.69
C HIS A 224 27.96 -3.30 -21.69
N VAL A 225 26.69 -2.92 -21.73
CA VAL A 225 25.65 -3.47 -20.84
C VAL A 225 24.82 -4.48 -21.61
N ALA A 226 24.79 -5.73 -21.14
CA ALA A 226 24.11 -6.84 -21.79
C ALA A 226 23.15 -7.56 -20.84
N GLY A 227 22.15 -8.26 -21.41
CA GLY A 227 21.19 -9.06 -20.67
C GLY A 227 19.88 -8.31 -20.34
N GLU A 228 19.34 -8.55 -19.15
CA GLU A 228 18.02 -8.11 -18.69
C GLU A 228 17.96 -6.63 -18.27
N VAL A 229 18.26 -5.75 -19.23
CA VAL A 229 18.14 -4.30 -19.08
C VAL A 229 17.16 -3.74 -20.12
N VAL A 230 16.61 -2.55 -19.86
CA VAL A 230 15.62 -1.94 -20.78
C VAL A 230 16.25 -1.63 -22.15
N ARG A 231 17.48 -1.09 -22.16
CA ARG A 231 18.23 -0.80 -23.38
C ARG A 231 19.64 -1.41 -23.32
N PRO A 232 19.84 -2.66 -23.79
CA PRO A 232 21.17 -3.25 -23.88
C PRO A 232 22.00 -2.58 -24.97
N GLY A 233 23.31 -2.57 -24.80
CA GLY A 233 24.28 -2.00 -25.73
C GLY A 233 25.39 -1.21 -25.04
N LEU A 234 26.12 -0.43 -25.84
CA LEU A 234 27.18 0.46 -25.34
C LEU A 234 26.58 1.69 -24.67
N VAL A 235 27.04 1.99 -23.46
CA VAL A 235 26.71 3.19 -22.71
C VAL A 235 27.97 4.00 -22.42
N GLU A 236 27.85 5.32 -22.53
CA GLU A 236 28.93 6.27 -22.25
C GLU A 236 28.72 6.86 -20.84
N LEU A 237 29.71 6.67 -19.97
CA LEU A 237 29.69 7.14 -18.59
C LEU A 237 30.88 8.06 -18.32
N GLN A 238 30.79 8.89 -17.29
CA GLN A 238 31.92 9.70 -16.81
C GLN A 238 32.68 8.88 -15.78
N GLY A 239 33.98 8.64 -15.98
CA GLY A 239 34.81 7.96 -14.99
C GLY A 239 35.04 8.86 -13.75
N PRO A 240 35.25 8.29 -12.56
CA PRO A 240 34.92 6.93 -12.14
C PRO A 240 33.39 6.72 -12.07
N ALA A 241 32.87 5.64 -12.67
CA ALA A 241 31.45 5.28 -12.64
C ALA A 241 31.23 3.91 -12.00
N ARG A 242 30.05 3.68 -11.42
CA ARG A 242 29.68 2.39 -10.83
C ARG A 242 28.69 1.57 -11.66
N VAL A 243 28.55 0.30 -11.34
CA VAL A 243 27.59 -0.63 -11.98
C VAL A 243 26.16 -0.08 -11.98
N SER A 244 25.71 0.51 -10.86
CA SER A 244 24.37 1.10 -10.79
C SER A 244 24.15 2.25 -11.77
N GLU A 245 25.19 2.99 -12.15
CA GLU A 245 25.12 4.05 -13.14
C GLU A 245 25.04 3.50 -14.56
N ALA A 246 25.79 2.43 -14.87
CA ALA A 246 25.67 1.72 -16.14
C ALA A 246 24.26 1.17 -16.34
N VAL A 247 23.69 0.56 -15.30
CA VAL A 247 22.30 0.07 -15.31
C VAL A 247 21.31 1.22 -15.51
N ARG A 248 21.52 2.37 -14.84
CA ARG A 248 20.68 3.56 -15.01
C ARG A 248 20.78 4.14 -16.43
N ALA A 249 21.97 4.17 -17.01
CA ALA A 249 22.20 4.60 -18.40
C ALA A 249 21.54 3.67 -19.41
N ALA A 250 21.43 2.38 -19.08
CA ALA A 250 20.63 1.39 -19.82
C ALA A 250 19.11 1.46 -19.55
N GLU A 251 18.62 2.58 -18.97
CA GLU A 251 17.23 2.84 -18.59
C GLU A 251 16.66 1.92 -17.50
N GLY A 252 17.53 1.26 -16.75
CA GLY A 252 17.16 0.38 -15.65
C GLY A 252 17.04 -1.09 -16.05
N LEU A 253 16.59 -1.87 -15.08
CA LEU A 253 16.45 -3.33 -15.17
C LEU A 253 15.04 -3.72 -15.67
N THR A 254 14.93 -4.83 -16.40
CA THR A 254 13.62 -5.42 -16.73
C THR A 254 12.99 -6.08 -15.49
N GLY A 255 11.71 -6.46 -15.56
CA GLY A 255 11.01 -7.08 -14.42
C GLY A 255 11.53 -8.48 -14.04
N GLY A 256 12.23 -9.18 -14.95
CA GLY A 256 12.83 -10.49 -14.70
C GLY A 256 14.32 -10.44 -14.39
N ALA A 257 14.92 -9.24 -14.36
CA ALA A 257 16.34 -9.06 -14.18
C ALA A 257 16.82 -9.43 -12.78
N SER A 258 18.01 -10.00 -12.71
CA SER A 258 18.76 -10.14 -11.47
C SER A 258 19.19 -8.77 -10.96
N ARG A 259 18.98 -8.54 -9.66
CA ARG A 259 19.45 -7.35 -8.95
C ARG A 259 20.67 -7.67 -8.08
N ARG A 260 20.92 -8.96 -7.81
CA ARG A 260 21.93 -9.43 -6.86
C ARG A 260 23.10 -10.20 -7.47
N ASN A 261 22.92 -10.73 -8.67
CA ASN A 261 23.88 -11.62 -9.33
C ASN A 261 24.42 -11.02 -10.64
N LEU A 262 24.65 -9.70 -10.67
CA LEU A 262 25.24 -9.04 -11.82
C LEU A 262 26.72 -9.44 -11.96
N LEU A 263 27.17 -9.65 -13.19
CA LEU A 263 28.54 -10.03 -13.53
C LEU A 263 29.23 -8.87 -14.24
N ILE A 264 30.48 -8.62 -13.91
CA ILE A 264 31.32 -7.62 -14.57
C ILE A 264 32.51 -8.36 -15.15
N GLU A 265 32.54 -8.50 -16.47
CA GLU A 265 33.71 -9.03 -17.15
C GLU A 265 34.66 -7.86 -17.43
N ARG A 266 35.81 -7.88 -16.74
CA ARG A 266 36.85 -6.87 -16.93
C ARG A 266 37.56 -7.10 -18.25
N ALA A 267 38.09 -6.04 -18.85
CA ALA A 267 38.89 -6.15 -20.08
C ALA A 267 40.09 -7.13 -19.95
N GLY A 268 40.64 -7.30 -18.74
CA GLY A 268 41.70 -8.27 -18.43
C GLY A 268 41.27 -9.73 -18.29
N GLY A 269 39.96 -10.03 -18.41
CA GLY A 269 39.39 -11.38 -18.33
C GLY A 269 38.98 -11.84 -16.93
N SER A 270 39.19 -11.03 -15.88
CA SER A 270 38.65 -11.31 -14.55
C SER A 270 37.14 -11.03 -14.51
N VAL A 271 36.41 -11.80 -13.69
CA VAL A 271 34.97 -11.63 -13.50
C VAL A 271 34.70 -11.18 -12.06
N ASP A 272 34.19 -9.96 -11.93
CA ASP A 272 33.70 -9.42 -10.67
C ASP A 272 32.17 -9.58 -10.58
N ARG A 273 31.62 -9.30 -9.39
CA ARG A 273 30.17 -9.37 -9.14
C ARG A 273 29.64 -8.12 -8.47
N ALA A 274 28.39 -7.79 -8.73
CA ALA A 274 27.68 -6.71 -8.07
C ALA A 274 26.32 -7.15 -7.51
N ASP A 275 25.98 -6.64 -6.33
CA ASP A 275 24.70 -6.85 -5.65
C ASP A 275 24.05 -5.49 -5.36
N LEU A 276 23.19 -5.06 -6.27
CA LEU A 276 22.57 -3.75 -6.21
C LEU A 276 21.53 -3.64 -5.09
N ASP A 277 21.00 -4.76 -4.60
CA ASP A 277 20.11 -4.76 -3.44
C ASP A 277 20.89 -4.57 -2.14
N ARG A 278 22.04 -5.23 -1.97
CA ARG A 278 22.93 -4.95 -0.82
C ARG A 278 23.44 -3.51 -0.86
N TYR A 279 23.80 -2.99 -2.03
CA TYR A 279 24.19 -1.58 -2.17
C TYR A 279 23.05 -0.64 -1.78
N SER A 280 21.85 -0.83 -2.34
CA SER A 280 20.73 0.11 -2.13
C SER A 280 20.03 -0.02 -0.78
N ILE A 281 20.02 -1.21 -0.18
CA ILE A 281 19.34 -1.50 1.09
C ILE A 281 20.30 -1.38 2.28
N LEU A 282 21.51 -1.95 2.17
CA LEU A 282 22.49 -1.98 3.27
C LEU A 282 23.54 -0.85 3.16
N GLY A 283 23.56 -0.10 2.06
CA GLY A 283 24.57 0.95 1.84
C GLY A 283 25.98 0.41 1.58
N SER A 284 26.10 -0.86 1.18
CA SER A 284 27.40 -1.51 0.96
C SER A 284 28.03 -1.06 -0.36
N LEU A 285 28.98 -0.12 -0.31
CA LEU A 285 29.68 0.39 -1.50
C LEU A 285 30.53 -0.69 -2.19
N ALA A 286 30.96 -1.72 -1.47
CA ALA A 286 31.72 -2.85 -2.02
C ALA A 286 30.87 -3.72 -2.97
N ASP A 287 29.55 -3.75 -2.76
CA ASP A 287 28.61 -4.51 -3.61
C ASP A 287 28.23 -3.76 -4.91
N ASN A 288 28.74 -2.54 -5.11
CA ASN A 288 28.55 -1.74 -6.32
C ASN A 288 29.91 -1.22 -6.82
N PRO A 289 30.80 -2.08 -7.33
CA PRO A 289 32.18 -1.72 -7.70
C PRO A 289 32.25 -0.67 -8.81
N TYR A 290 33.41 0.00 -8.90
CA TYR A 290 33.72 0.89 -10.02
C TYR A 290 33.96 0.10 -11.30
N LEU A 291 33.63 0.73 -12.42
CA LEU A 291 33.81 0.23 -13.78
C LEU A 291 35.00 0.91 -14.44
N ASP A 292 35.73 0.13 -15.22
CA ASP A 292 36.81 0.59 -16.08
C ASP A 292 36.37 0.59 -17.55
N ASP A 293 37.08 1.36 -18.37
CA ASP A 293 36.81 1.43 -19.80
C ASP A 293 36.91 0.06 -20.47
N GLY A 294 35.90 -0.31 -21.26
CA GLY A 294 35.83 -1.60 -21.93
C GLY A 294 35.22 -2.73 -21.10
N ASP A 295 34.80 -2.49 -19.85
CA ASP A 295 34.11 -3.51 -19.05
C ASP A 295 32.75 -3.90 -19.65
N VAL A 296 32.38 -5.17 -19.46
CA VAL A 296 31.08 -5.70 -19.84
C VAL A 296 30.25 -5.99 -18.59
N VAL A 297 29.14 -5.28 -18.43
CA VAL A 297 28.17 -5.54 -17.36
C VAL A 297 27.09 -6.47 -17.89
N GLN A 298 27.06 -7.69 -17.38
CA GLN A 298 26.07 -8.68 -17.75
C GLN A 298 25.02 -8.81 -16.65
N VAL A 299 23.76 -8.61 -17.02
CA VAL A 299 22.59 -8.71 -16.16
C VAL A 299 21.82 -10.00 -16.49
N PRO A 300 21.94 -11.07 -15.69
CA PRO A 300 21.19 -12.29 -15.93
C PRO A 300 19.72 -12.16 -15.51
N MET A 301 18.89 -13.15 -15.86
CA MET A 301 17.55 -13.30 -15.27
C MET A 301 17.65 -13.77 -13.81
N SER A 302 16.72 -13.34 -12.97
CA SER A 302 16.52 -13.87 -11.62
C SER A 302 15.84 -15.24 -11.68
N VAL A 303 16.54 -16.30 -11.26
CA VAL A 303 16.03 -17.69 -11.34
C VAL A 303 15.55 -18.20 -9.98
N HIS A 304 16.37 -18.05 -8.94
CA HIS A 304 16.13 -18.63 -7.63
C HIS A 304 15.76 -17.54 -6.63
N THR A 305 14.87 -17.87 -5.70
CA THR A 305 14.37 -16.90 -4.73
C THR A 305 14.34 -17.46 -3.32
N ILE A 306 14.22 -16.57 -2.34
CA ILE A 306 14.03 -16.88 -0.93
C ILE A 306 12.82 -16.07 -0.49
N VAL A 307 11.84 -16.70 0.15
CA VAL A 307 10.62 -16.00 0.60
C VAL A 307 10.73 -15.73 2.09
N VAL A 308 10.65 -14.45 2.49
CA VAL A 308 10.65 -14.05 3.90
C VAL A 308 9.30 -13.47 4.27
N PHE A 309 8.68 -13.98 5.33
CA PHE A 309 7.40 -13.49 5.82
C PHE A 309 7.32 -13.51 7.36
N GLY A 310 6.27 -12.87 7.89
CA GLY A 310 6.05 -12.70 9.33
C GLY A 310 6.51 -11.33 9.85
N GLU A 311 7.06 -11.29 11.06
CA GLU A 311 7.45 -10.06 11.78
C GLU A 311 8.81 -9.49 11.34
N VAL A 312 8.95 -9.25 10.04
CA VAL A 312 10.09 -8.55 9.43
C VAL A 312 9.66 -7.18 8.92
N THR A 313 10.61 -6.26 8.76
CA THR A 313 10.30 -4.92 8.24
C THR A 313 9.70 -5.00 6.84
N ARG A 314 10.36 -5.74 5.94
CA ARG A 314 9.98 -5.94 4.53
C ARG A 314 9.78 -7.43 4.26
N ALA A 315 8.55 -7.91 4.39
CA ALA A 315 8.18 -9.25 3.94
C ALA A 315 8.09 -9.29 2.40
N GLY A 316 8.48 -10.40 1.80
CA GLY A 316 8.44 -10.56 0.36
C GLY A 316 9.41 -11.63 -0.15
N THR A 317 9.57 -11.64 -1.47
CA THR A 317 10.49 -12.51 -2.18
C THR A 317 11.80 -11.78 -2.44
N PHE A 318 12.91 -12.43 -2.11
CA PHE A 318 14.27 -11.94 -2.31
C PHE A 318 14.97 -12.85 -3.31
N GLU A 319 15.80 -12.29 -4.19
CA GLU A 319 16.61 -13.11 -5.09
C GLU A 319 17.66 -13.89 -4.28
N PHE A 320 17.84 -15.18 -4.61
CA PHE A 320 18.85 -16.03 -3.99
C PHE A 320 20.23 -15.78 -4.63
N ARG A 321 21.25 -15.68 -3.79
CA ARG A 321 22.65 -15.72 -4.19
C ARG A 321 23.38 -16.85 -3.45
N SER A 322 24.25 -17.56 -4.16
CA SER A 322 25.04 -18.63 -3.56
C SER A 322 25.91 -18.09 -2.42
N GLY A 323 25.82 -18.73 -1.25
CA GLY A 323 26.47 -18.29 -0.02
C GLY A 323 25.63 -17.33 0.84
N ASP A 324 24.40 -17.00 0.43
CA ASP A 324 23.48 -16.26 1.29
C ASP A 324 23.24 -17.01 2.61
N ARG A 325 23.17 -16.23 3.69
CA ARG A 325 22.90 -16.73 5.03
C ARG A 325 21.63 -16.09 5.59
N LEU A 326 21.04 -16.74 6.60
CA LEU A 326 19.83 -16.25 7.26
C LEU A 326 19.99 -14.82 7.77
N SER A 327 21.10 -14.51 8.45
CA SER A 327 21.37 -13.14 8.93
C SER A 327 21.34 -12.10 7.81
N GLY A 328 22.00 -12.39 6.68
CA GLY A 328 22.09 -11.51 5.53
C GLY A 328 20.75 -11.25 4.86
N ILE A 329 19.92 -12.29 4.72
CA ILE A 329 18.58 -12.14 4.15
C ILE A 329 17.64 -11.36 5.08
N ILE A 330 17.71 -11.58 6.40
CA ILE A 330 16.95 -10.77 7.35
C ILE A 330 17.42 -9.30 7.34
N ALA A 331 18.71 -9.04 7.14
CA ALA A 331 19.23 -7.69 6.95
C ALA A 331 18.66 -7.04 5.67
N LEU A 332 18.63 -7.78 4.54
CA LEU A 332 17.98 -7.33 3.31
C LEU A 332 16.47 -7.09 3.47
N ALA A 333 15.81 -7.84 4.35
CA ALA A 333 14.43 -7.60 4.76
C ALA A 333 14.26 -6.37 5.67
N GLY A 334 15.33 -5.63 5.97
CA GLY A 334 15.33 -4.45 6.83
C GLY A 334 15.25 -4.79 8.33
N GLY A 335 15.67 -6.00 8.71
CA GLY A 335 15.63 -6.49 10.09
C GLY A 335 14.25 -6.98 10.53
N THR A 336 14.14 -7.29 11.82
CA THR A 336 12.90 -7.76 12.46
C THR A 336 12.12 -6.59 13.09
N ARG A 337 10.80 -6.75 13.18
CA ARG A 337 9.95 -5.81 13.93
C ARG A 337 10.05 -6.08 15.43
N ALA A 338 9.66 -5.11 16.26
CA ALA A 338 9.70 -5.23 17.73
C ALA A 338 8.90 -6.44 18.27
N GLY A 339 7.83 -6.82 17.56
CA GLY A 339 6.98 -7.96 17.88
C GLY A 339 7.53 -9.31 17.45
N ALA A 340 8.68 -9.37 16.77
CA ALA A 340 9.27 -10.61 16.32
C ALA A 340 9.72 -11.50 17.49
N ASP A 341 9.37 -12.77 17.42
CA ASP A 341 9.98 -13.85 18.21
C ASP A 341 11.31 -14.24 17.52
N THR A 342 12.38 -13.56 17.94
CA THR A 342 13.73 -13.78 17.40
C THR A 342 14.34 -15.10 17.83
N ASP A 343 13.76 -15.78 18.83
CA ASP A 343 14.33 -17.00 19.39
C ASP A 343 13.86 -18.26 18.62
N SER A 344 12.86 -18.11 17.76
CA SER A 344 12.31 -19.22 16.98
C SER A 344 11.83 -18.76 15.60
N VAL A 345 12.81 -18.54 14.72
CA VAL A 345 12.61 -18.38 13.28
C VAL A 345 12.53 -19.75 12.63
N GLU A 346 11.53 -19.92 11.78
CA GLU A 346 11.26 -21.17 11.10
C GLU A 346 11.73 -21.08 9.64
N LEU A 347 12.59 -22.00 9.24
CA LEU A 347 13.08 -22.16 7.87
C LEU A 347 12.48 -23.43 7.26
N TRP A 348 11.81 -23.28 6.13
CA TRP A 348 11.29 -24.39 5.36
C TRP A 348 12.21 -24.60 4.16
N ARG A 349 12.85 -25.77 4.14
CA ARG A 349 13.75 -26.19 3.08
C ARG A 349 13.12 -27.27 2.24
N PHE A 350 13.07 -27.08 0.92
CA PHE A 350 12.48 -28.05 -0.01
C PHE A 350 13.56 -29.02 -0.47
N LEU A 351 13.39 -30.30 -0.17
CA LEU A 351 14.26 -31.39 -0.66
C LEU A 351 13.78 -31.88 -2.03
N SER A 352 12.47 -31.76 -2.28
CA SER A 352 11.83 -32.04 -3.56
C SER A 352 10.58 -31.14 -3.70
N PRO A 353 9.90 -31.11 -4.87
CA PRO A 353 8.67 -30.34 -5.03
C PRO A 353 7.54 -30.69 -4.05
N THR A 354 7.60 -31.88 -3.43
CA THR A 354 6.58 -32.38 -2.49
C THR A 354 7.10 -32.60 -1.07
N GLU A 355 8.42 -32.59 -0.88
CA GLU A 355 9.06 -32.85 0.42
C GLU A 355 9.77 -31.60 0.94
N SER A 356 9.43 -31.22 2.16
CA SER A 356 10.08 -30.11 2.85
C SER A 356 10.46 -30.48 4.29
N ARG A 357 11.57 -29.91 4.75
CA ARG A 357 12.05 -30.01 6.12
C ARG A 357 11.90 -28.66 6.80
N ARG A 358 11.36 -28.68 8.03
CA ARG A 358 11.28 -27.49 8.89
C ARG A 358 12.44 -27.47 9.86
N LEU A 359 13.16 -26.34 9.88
CA LEU A 359 14.30 -26.08 10.75
C LEU A 359 13.99 -24.85 11.61
N PHE A 360 14.48 -24.82 12.84
CA PHE A 360 14.26 -23.71 13.77
C PHE A 360 15.60 -23.10 14.18
N PHE A 361 15.69 -21.77 14.12
CA PHE A 361 16.89 -21.01 14.45
C PHE A 361 16.55 -19.83 15.36
N SER A 362 17.50 -19.47 16.23
CA SER A 362 17.42 -18.21 16.99
C SER A 362 18.25 -17.13 16.29
N LEU A 363 17.60 -16.09 15.79
CA LEU A 363 18.28 -14.93 15.22
C LEU A 363 19.10 -14.18 16.27
N ARG A 364 18.66 -14.19 17.53
CA ARG A 364 19.43 -13.56 18.62
C ARG A 364 20.81 -14.18 18.72
N THR A 365 20.90 -15.51 18.67
CA THR A 365 22.18 -16.20 18.78
C THR A 365 22.99 -16.09 17.49
N VAL A 366 22.33 -16.15 16.33
CA VAL A 366 22.99 -15.98 15.03
C VAL A 366 23.65 -14.59 14.88
N LEU A 367 23.00 -13.53 15.37
CA LEU A 367 23.53 -12.16 15.28
C LEU A 367 24.59 -11.82 16.33
N ALA A 368 24.63 -12.57 17.44
CA ALA A 368 25.54 -12.31 18.56
C ALA A 368 26.91 -13.02 18.43
N ASP A 369 27.08 -13.86 17.40
CA ASP A 369 28.26 -14.72 17.15
C ASP A 369 28.93 -15.33 18.40
N PRO A 370 28.21 -16.06 19.29
CA PRO A 370 28.83 -16.68 20.46
C PRO A 370 29.45 -18.05 20.11
N PRO A 371 30.60 -18.43 20.70
CA PRO A 371 31.18 -19.75 20.48
C PRO A 371 30.27 -20.88 20.97
N GLY A 372 29.99 -21.87 20.11
CA GLY A 372 29.21 -23.08 20.43
C GLY A 372 27.74 -23.08 19.98
N VAL A 373 27.28 -22.08 19.22
CA VAL A 373 25.94 -22.00 18.63
C VAL A 373 25.95 -22.60 17.21
N PRO A 374 24.85 -23.19 16.70
CA PRO A 374 24.75 -23.54 15.28
C PRO A 374 25.06 -22.33 14.40
N GLU A 375 26.03 -22.50 13.50
CA GLU A 375 26.47 -21.49 12.54
C GLU A 375 25.28 -20.86 11.82
N ASP A 376 25.37 -19.55 11.55
CA ASP A 376 24.42 -18.82 10.70
C ASP A 376 24.12 -19.63 9.43
N PRO A 377 22.91 -20.20 9.27
CA PRO A 377 22.70 -21.25 8.30
C PRO A 377 22.81 -20.69 6.88
N VAL A 378 23.59 -21.39 6.05
CA VAL A 378 23.62 -21.13 4.61
C VAL A 378 22.27 -21.54 4.02
N LEU A 379 21.69 -20.62 3.27
CA LEU A 379 20.39 -20.79 2.64
C LEU A 379 20.54 -21.55 1.32
N GLU A 380 19.46 -22.19 0.91
CA GLU A 380 19.34 -22.90 -0.36
C GLU A 380 18.28 -22.22 -1.24
N PRO A 381 18.30 -22.47 -2.57
CA PRO A 381 17.25 -22.00 -3.46
C PRO A 381 15.85 -22.37 -2.96
N ASP A 382 14.91 -21.43 -3.06
CA ASP A 382 13.49 -21.59 -2.73
C ASP A 382 13.18 -21.83 -1.24
N ASP A 383 14.18 -21.66 -0.37
CA ASP A 383 14.00 -21.61 1.08
C ASP A 383 12.94 -20.57 1.47
N ARG A 384 12.12 -20.91 2.47
CA ARG A 384 11.12 -20.00 3.04
C ARG A 384 11.38 -19.73 4.50
N ILE A 385 11.46 -18.47 4.86
CA ILE A 385 11.78 -18.00 6.20
C ILE A 385 10.54 -17.36 6.81
N TYR A 386 10.08 -17.89 7.94
CA TYR A 386 9.00 -17.35 8.73
C TYR A 386 9.51 -16.83 10.07
N VAL A 387 9.45 -15.52 10.25
CA VAL A 387 9.75 -14.86 11.53
C VAL A 387 8.45 -14.71 12.30
N ARG A 388 8.28 -15.47 13.38
CA ARG A 388 7.02 -15.49 14.13
C ARG A 388 6.82 -14.21 14.92
N GLN A 389 5.57 -13.90 15.24
CA GLN A 389 5.24 -12.87 16.23
C GLN A 389 5.27 -13.47 17.63
N LYS A 390 5.80 -12.71 18.60
CA LYS A 390 5.71 -13.04 20.02
C LYS A 390 4.24 -13.27 20.38
N PRO A 391 3.89 -14.40 21.03
CA PRO A 391 2.53 -14.63 21.48
C PRO A 391 2.03 -13.47 22.33
N GLY A 392 0.85 -12.93 22.00
CA GLY A 392 0.25 -11.82 22.73
C GLY A 392 0.85 -10.43 22.44
N TRP A 393 1.75 -10.29 21.46
CA TRP A 393 2.29 -9.00 21.05
C TRP A 393 1.18 -8.01 20.67
N HIS A 394 1.04 -6.94 21.44
CA HIS A 394 0.02 -5.89 21.26
C HIS A 394 -1.43 -6.41 21.10
N ARG A 395 -1.72 -7.66 21.47
CA ARG A 395 -3.11 -8.10 21.62
C ARG A 395 -3.65 -7.34 22.81
N SER A 396 -4.49 -6.35 22.55
CA SER A 396 -5.32 -5.71 23.56
C SER A 396 -6.75 -5.97 23.16
N ALA A 397 -7.51 -6.52 24.10
CA ALA A 397 -8.95 -6.57 23.96
C ALA A 397 -9.49 -5.17 24.30
N THR A 398 -10.56 -4.74 23.65
CA THR A 398 -11.14 -3.41 23.87
C THR A 398 -12.56 -3.54 24.38
N VAL A 399 -12.87 -2.84 25.46
CA VAL A 399 -14.23 -2.69 25.99
C VAL A 399 -14.67 -1.25 25.75
N LEU A 400 -15.87 -1.07 25.22
CA LEU A 400 -16.46 0.26 25.02
C LEU A 400 -17.40 0.58 26.19
N VAL A 401 -17.18 1.71 26.86
CA VAL A 401 -18.06 2.22 27.91
C VAL A 401 -18.84 3.40 27.37
N ALA A 402 -20.17 3.29 27.35
CA ALA A 402 -21.08 4.30 26.80
C ALA A 402 -22.15 4.70 27.81
N GLY A 403 -22.55 5.97 27.76
CA GLY A 403 -23.60 6.55 28.61
C GLY A 403 -23.06 7.17 29.90
N GLU A 404 -23.76 6.99 31.01
CA GLU A 404 -23.55 7.67 32.30
C GLU A 404 -22.38 7.10 33.12
N ALA A 405 -21.18 7.16 32.55
CA ALA A 405 -19.90 6.96 33.25
C ALA A 405 -19.18 8.31 33.43
N VAL A 406 -18.29 8.43 34.41
CA VAL A 406 -17.50 9.66 34.61
C VAL A 406 -16.59 9.92 33.40
N HIS A 407 -15.94 8.87 32.88
CA HIS A 407 -15.13 8.93 31.66
C HIS A 407 -15.57 7.85 30.65
N PRO A 408 -16.63 8.09 29.84
CA PRO A 408 -17.02 7.15 28.79
C PRO A 408 -15.96 7.10 27.68
N GLY A 409 -15.82 5.95 27.01
CA GLY A 409 -14.81 5.75 25.98
C GLY A 409 -14.37 4.30 25.81
N ALA A 410 -13.38 4.09 24.95
CA ALA A 410 -12.78 2.77 24.72
C ALA A 410 -11.63 2.52 25.71
N TYR A 411 -11.63 1.35 26.34
CA TYR A 411 -10.63 0.93 27.30
C TYR A 411 -9.95 -0.36 26.84
N SER A 412 -8.63 -0.33 26.74
CA SER A 412 -7.83 -1.52 26.52
C SER A 412 -7.79 -2.39 27.77
N ILE A 413 -8.04 -3.68 27.61
CA ILE A 413 -7.99 -4.72 28.64
C ILE A 413 -7.06 -5.87 28.18
N PRO A 414 -6.53 -6.67 29.11
CA PRO A 414 -5.76 -7.87 28.76
C PRO A 414 -6.57 -8.84 27.88
N PRO A 415 -5.95 -9.57 26.94
CA PRO A 415 -6.65 -10.56 26.10
C PRO A 415 -7.35 -11.68 26.86
N GLN A 416 -6.89 -11.96 28.08
CA GLN A 416 -7.44 -12.97 28.97
C GLN A 416 -8.76 -12.52 29.63
N GLY A 417 -9.12 -11.24 29.49
CA GLY A 417 -10.25 -10.59 30.15
C GLY A 417 -9.83 -9.71 31.33
N GLN A 418 -10.78 -8.93 31.83
CA GLN A 418 -10.61 -8.09 33.02
C GLN A 418 -11.90 -8.06 33.83
N LYS A 419 -11.80 -7.94 35.16
CA LYS A 419 -12.98 -7.78 36.04
C LYS A 419 -13.70 -6.46 35.77
N ALA A 420 -15.03 -6.50 35.81
CA ALA A 420 -15.85 -5.31 35.61
C ALA A 420 -15.60 -4.24 36.68
N SER A 421 -15.35 -4.63 37.93
CA SER A 421 -15.00 -3.72 39.03
C SER A 421 -13.72 -2.90 38.74
N GLU A 422 -12.68 -3.52 38.19
CA GLU A 422 -11.44 -2.86 37.81
C GLU A 422 -11.66 -1.86 36.68
N LEU A 423 -12.47 -2.21 35.68
CA LEU A 423 -12.84 -1.27 34.62
C LEU A 423 -13.62 -0.07 35.18
N VAL A 424 -14.54 -0.29 36.11
CA VAL A 424 -15.32 0.78 36.78
C VAL A 424 -14.39 1.77 37.49
N ALA A 425 -13.36 1.28 38.17
CA ALA A 425 -12.36 2.14 38.81
C ALA A 425 -11.60 3.00 37.77
N ARG A 426 -11.26 2.43 36.61
CA ARG A 426 -10.50 3.13 35.55
C ARG A 426 -11.29 4.24 34.88
N PHE A 427 -12.60 4.09 34.70
CA PHE A 427 -13.44 5.16 34.16
C PHE A 427 -13.96 6.14 35.23
N GLY A 428 -13.50 6.01 36.49
CA GLY A 428 -13.83 6.93 37.58
C GLY A 428 -15.20 6.70 38.22
N GLY A 429 -15.85 5.56 37.97
CA GLY A 429 -17.19 5.26 38.46
C GLY A 429 -18.32 5.86 37.60
N PHE A 430 -19.55 5.78 38.12
CA PHE A 430 -20.75 6.22 37.42
C PHE A 430 -21.18 7.62 37.86
N THR A 431 -21.86 8.36 36.98
CA THR A 431 -22.39 9.69 37.34
C THR A 431 -23.57 9.56 38.32
N PRO A 432 -23.95 10.64 39.04
CA PRO A 432 -25.14 10.63 39.90
C PRO A 432 -26.46 10.34 39.15
N TYR A 433 -26.47 10.57 37.84
CA TYR A 433 -27.62 10.35 36.96
C TYR A 433 -27.65 8.95 36.35
N ALA A 434 -26.67 8.09 36.67
CA ALA A 434 -26.57 6.74 36.11
C ALA A 434 -27.63 5.79 36.67
N ASP A 435 -28.37 5.13 35.77
CA ASP A 435 -29.24 4.01 36.13
C ASP A 435 -28.46 2.70 36.14
N LEU A 436 -28.00 2.31 37.34
CA LEU A 436 -27.25 1.08 37.57
C LEU A 436 -28.12 -0.19 37.49
N ASN A 437 -29.45 -0.06 37.56
CA ASN A 437 -30.37 -1.19 37.41
C ASN A 437 -30.64 -1.47 35.92
N GLY A 438 -30.66 -0.42 35.09
CA GLY A 438 -30.80 -0.50 33.62
C GLY A 438 -29.49 -0.68 32.86
N ALA A 439 -28.35 -0.72 33.53
CA ALA A 439 -27.05 -0.91 32.88
C ALA A 439 -26.92 -2.33 32.27
N THR A 440 -26.44 -2.38 31.03
CA THR A 440 -26.38 -3.61 30.24
C THR A 440 -24.99 -3.80 29.63
N VAL A 441 -24.54 -5.05 29.52
CA VAL A 441 -23.34 -5.38 28.74
C VAL A 441 -23.76 -6.09 27.47
N PHE A 442 -23.48 -5.50 26.32
CA PHE A 442 -23.68 -6.15 25.04
C PHE A 442 -22.40 -6.88 24.63
N ARG A 443 -22.49 -8.19 24.45
CA ARG A 443 -21.40 -9.05 24.00
C ARG A 443 -21.69 -9.55 22.58
N PRO A 444 -20.97 -9.05 21.56
CA PRO A 444 -21.21 -9.40 20.16
C PRO A 444 -21.18 -10.91 19.90
N ASP A 445 -20.28 -11.65 20.56
CA ASP A 445 -20.11 -13.10 20.37
C ASP A 445 -21.32 -13.94 20.83
N LEU A 446 -22.19 -13.38 21.67
CA LEU A 446 -23.40 -14.08 22.13
C LEU A 446 -24.56 -13.94 21.14
N VAL A 447 -24.46 -13.04 20.15
CA VAL A 447 -25.42 -12.97 19.06
C VAL A 447 -25.13 -14.14 18.13
N PRO A 448 -26.05 -15.12 17.98
CA PRO A 448 -25.86 -16.21 17.04
C PRO A 448 -25.64 -15.62 15.65
N ARG A 449 -24.50 -15.90 15.02
CA ARG A 449 -24.32 -15.60 13.60
C ARG A 449 -25.35 -16.43 12.84
N GLU A 450 -26.33 -15.78 12.23
CA GLU A 450 -27.35 -16.47 11.45
C GLU A 450 -26.72 -17.16 10.24
N ASP A 451 -26.61 -18.48 10.28
CA ASP A 451 -26.50 -19.27 9.04
C ASP A 451 -27.87 -19.21 8.34
N SER A 452 -28.00 -18.24 7.44
CA SER A 452 -29.22 -17.95 6.65
C SER A 452 -29.83 -19.19 5.94
N ALA A 453 -29.07 -20.28 5.80
CA ALA A 453 -29.52 -21.54 5.21
C ALA A 453 -30.44 -22.37 6.14
N TYR A 454 -30.20 -22.36 7.45
CA TYR A 454 -30.94 -23.21 8.39
C TYR A 454 -32.34 -22.64 8.69
N VAL A 455 -32.44 -21.32 8.88
CA VAL A 455 -33.70 -20.60 9.13
C VAL A 455 -34.67 -20.68 7.94
N ARG A 456 -34.16 -20.80 6.70
CA ARG A 456 -34.97 -20.94 5.48
C ARG A 456 -35.64 -22.32 5.33
N THR A 457 -35.13 -23.34 6.00
CA THR A 457 -35.58 -24.74 5.82
C THR A 457 -36.75 -25.12 6.75
N LEU A 458 -37.06 -24.29 7.74
CA LEU A 458 -38.15 -24.56 8.69
C LEU A 458 -39.51 -24.20 8.06
N GLN A 459 -40.14 -25.17 7.40
CA GLN A 459 -41.55 -25.08 7.03
C GLN A 459 -42.42 -25.48 8.24
N PRO A 460 -43.39 -24.66 8.66
CA PRO A 460 -44.28 -25.00 9.77
C PRO A 460 -45.34 -26.00 9.28
N GLY A 461 -45.02 -27.29 9.36
CA GLY A 461 -45.91 -28.39 8.94
C GLY A 461 -46.21 -29.44 10.02
N THR A 462 -45.37 -29.56 11.05
CA THR A 462 -45.53 -30.54 12.15
C THR A 462 -45.47 -29.84 13.51
N ASP A 463 -46.16 -30.37 14.53
CA ASP A 463 -46.15 -29.78 15.88
C ASP A 463 -44.75 -29.79 16.51
N SER A 464 -43.88 -30.76 16.16
CA SER A 464 -42.45 -30.75 16.52
C SER A 464 -41.68 -29.61 15.85
N GLY A 465 -42.02 -29.24 14.62
CA GLY A 465 -41.40 -28.12 13.92
C GLY A 465 -41.82 -26.74 14.45
N ARG A 466 -42.94 -26.66 15.20
CA ARG A 466 -43.35 -25.41 15.87
C ARG A 466 -42.51 -25.12 17.11
N GLU A 467 -42.25 -26.12 17.95
CA GLU A 467 -41.39 -25.96 19.12
C GLU A 467 -39.96 -25.63 18.71
N ASP A 468 -39.43 -26.30 17.68
CA ASP A 468 -38.10 -26.01 17.13
C ASP A 468 -38.03 -24.60 16.50
N ALA A 469 -39.08 -24.18 15.78
CA ALA A 469 -39.16 -22.84 15.22
C ALA A 469 -39.33 -21.74 16.29
N GLU A 470 -40.05 -22.01 17.38
CA GLU A 470 -40.15 -21.11 18.52
C GLU A 470 -38.84 -21.02 19.30
N PHE A 471 -38.17 -22.14 19.53
CA PHE A 471 -36.85 -22.18 20.16
C PHE A 471 -35.82 -21.42 19.32
N LEU A 472 -35.82 -21.59 17.99
CA LEU A 472 -34.93 -20.88 17.08
C LEU A 472 -35.28 -19.40 16.97
N LYS A 473 -36.56 -19.01 17.00
CA LYS A 473 -36.97 -17.60 17.13
C LYS A 473 -36.52 -17.00 18.47
N ALA A 474 -36.68 -17.72 19.57
CA ALA A 474 -36.24 -17.28 20.90
C ALA A 474 -34.71 -17.13 20.97
N ARG A 475 -33.97 -18.03 20.32
CA ARG A 475 -32.49 -17.97 20.20
C ARG A 475 -32.03 -16.86 19.25
N ALA A 476 -32.71 -16.65 18.13
CA ALA A 476 -32.43 -15.52 17.23
C ALA A 476 -32.72 -14.16 17.88
N GLN A 477 -33.65 -14.13 18.84
CA GLN A 477 -33.98 -12.95 19.65
C GLN A 477 -33.07 -12.76 20.87
N ALA A 478 -32.14 -13.68 21.17
CA ALA A 478 -31.16 -13.46 22.24
C ALA A 478 -30.22 -12.31 21.83
N SER A 479 -30.48 -11.13 22.38
CA SER A 479 -29.95 -9.84 21.94
C SER A 479 -28.47 -9.59 22.26
N GLY A 480 -27.67 -10.63 22.52
CA GLY A 480 -26.29 -10.52 23.02
C GLY A 480 -26.15 -9.71 24.31
N THR A 481 -27.27 -9.33 24.95
CA THR A 481 -27.31 -8.38 26.06
C THR A 481 -27.32 -9.14 27.38
N LEU A 482 -26.23 -9.04 28.12
CA LEU A 482 -26.11 -9.52 29.48
C LEU A 482 -26.72 -8.48 30.41
N SER A 483 -27.81 -8.86 31.09
CA SER A 483 -28.37 -8.06 32.19
C SER A 483 -27.48 -8.21 33.41
N VAL A 484 -26.76 -7.16 33.78
CA VAL A 484 -25.82 -7.19 34.90
C VAL A 484 -26.31 -6.24 36.00
N ARG A 485 -26.25 -6.69 37.25
CA ARG A 485 -26.64 -5.91 38.43
C ARG A 485 -25.49 -5.01 38.88
N PHE A 486 -25.18 -3.96 38.11
CA PHE A 486 -24.11 -3.01 38.46
C PHE A 486 -24.33 -2.32 39.82
N ARG A 487 -25.59 -2.16 40.26
CA ARG A 487 -25.90 -1.67 41.61
C ARG A 487 -25.25 -2.53 42.71
N LYS A 488 -25.31 -3.86 42.59
CA LYS A 488 -24.72 -4.78 43.57
C LYS A 488 -23.20 -4.79 43.49
N LEU A 489 -22.65 -4.66 42.29
CA LEU A 489 -21.21 -4.57 42.06
C LEU A 489 -20.60 -3.33 42.73
N VAL A 490 -21.24 -2.17 42.58
CA VAL A 490 -20.68 -0.88 43.05
C VAL A 490 -21.07 -0.57 44.48
N ALA A 491 -22.36 -0.69 44.83
CA ALA A 491 -22.88 -0.25 46.12
C ALA A 491 -22.70 -1.31 47.22
N GLU A 492 -22.92 -2.59 46.89
CA GLU A 492 -22.85 -3.71 47.85
C GLU A 492 -21.48 -4.41 47.82
N ARG A 493 -20.62 -4.10 46.83
CA ARG A 493 -19.32 -4.76 46.57
C ARG A 493 -19.42 -6.29 46.56
N ASP A 494 -20.52 -6.80 46.00
CA ASP A 494 -20.79 -8.23 45.94
C ASP A 494 -19.86 -8.93 44.92
N PRO A 495 -18.93 -9.81 45.35
CA PRO A 495 -17.99 -10.48 44.45
C PRO A 495 -18.69 -11.41 43.46
N LYS A 496 -19.91 -11.89 43.75
CA LYS A 496 -20.68 -12.72 42.81
C LYS A 496 -21.23 -11.94 41.62
N SER A 497 -21.30 -10.61 41.75
CA SER A 497 -21.76 -9.71 40.71
C SER A 497 -20.61 -9.21 39.81
N ASP A 498 -19.36 -9.60 40.10
CA ASP A 498 -18.16 -9.20 39.36
C ASP A 498 -17.80 -10.24 38.27
N PHE A 499 -18.02 -9.86 37.02
CA PHE A 499 -17.88 -10.71 35.85
C PHE A 499 -16.69 -10.29 34.99
N ASP A 500 -16.18 -11.22 34.19
CA ASP A 500 -15.07 -10.95 33.28
C ASP A 500 -15.57 -10.34 31.97
N LEU A 501 -15.07 -9.15 31.69
CA LEU A 501 -15.21 -8.44 30.43
C LEU A 501 -14.27 -9.04 29.39
N ARG A 502 -14.75 -9.06 28.15
CA ARG A 502 -14.07 -9.64 26.99
C ARG A 502 -13.90 -8.60 25.89
N ASP A 503 -13.08 -8.95 24.91
CA ASP A 503 -12.90 -8.14 23.71
C ASP A 503 -14.24 -7.88 23.02
N GLY A 504 -14.49 -6.62 22.66
CA GLY A 504 -15.70 -6.19 21.99
C GLY A 504 -16.93 -6.01 22.89
N ASP A 505 -16.82 -6.23 24.21
CA ASP A 505 -17.92 -5.94 25.14
C ASP A 505 -18.26 -4.44 25.11
N LEU A 506 -19.55 -4.12 25.07
CA LEU A 506 -20.09 -2.77 25.17
C LEU A 506 -20.86 -2.62 26.49
N VAL A 507 -20.28 -1.89 27.44
CA VAL A 507 -20.93 -1.52 28.69
C VAL A 507 -21.76 -0.26 28.43
N ARG A 508 -23.08 -0.40 28.45
CA ARG A 508 -24.02 0.72 28.24
C ARG A 508 -24.74 1.05 29.53
N VAL A 509 -24.58 2.30 29.97
CA VAL A 509 -25.16 2.82 31.21
C VAL A 509 -26.20 3.90 30.86
N PRO A 510 -27.50 3.61 30.97
CA PRO A 510 -28.52 4.60 30.67
C PRO A 510 -28.61 5.69 31.75
N THR A 511 -29.25 6.80 31.39
CA THR A 511 -29.67 7.84 32.32
C THR A 511 -30.89 7.42 33.13
N ARG A 512 -30.93 7.82 34.40
CA ARG A 512 -32.12 7.77 35.25
C ARG A 512 -33.19 8.67 34.66
N THR A 513 -34.40 8.14 34.54
CA THR A 513 -35.55 8.89 34.04
C THR A 513 -36.29 9.63 35.14
N GLY A 514 -36.17 9.17 36.40
CA GLY A 514 -36.98 9.66 37.51
C GLY A 514 -38.49 9.44 37.33
N SER A 515 -38.91 8.50 36.48
CA SER A 515 -40.31 8.32 36.11
C SER A 515 -40.66 6.87 35.76
N VAL A 516 -41.89 6.47 36.07
CA VAL A 516 -42.51 5.20 35.66
C VAL A 516 -43.54 5.49 34.59
N ALA A 517 -43.48 4.79 33.48
CA ALA A 517 -44.39 5.02 32.37
C ALA A 517 -45.64 4.13 32.49
N ILE A 518 -46.82 4.72 32.61
CA ILE A 518 -48.08 3.98 32.82
C ILE A 518 -48.96 4.15 31.59
N TYR A 519 -49.31 3.04 30.94
CA TYR A 519 -50.10 3.03 29.71
C TYR A 519 -51.27 2.04 29.77
N GLY A 520 -52.25 2.25 28.90
CA GLY A 520 -53.43 1.41 28.76
C GLY A 520 -54.66 2.00 29.45
N ALA A 521 -55.46 1.15 30.09
CA ALA A 521 -56.76 1.47 30.68
C ALA A 521 -56.67 2.27 32.00
N VAL A 522 -55.93 3.36 32.01
CA VAL A 522 -55.85 4.34 33.11
C VAL A 522 -56.46 5.66 32.66
N ARG A 523 -56.92 6.50 33.60
CA ARG A 523 -57.61 7.75 33.23
C ARG A 523 -56.70 8.76 32.54
N ARG A 524 -55.42 8.82 32.92
CA ARG A 524 -54.39 9.69 32.34
C ARG A 524 -53.10 8.89 32.08
N PRO A 525 -52.99 8.20 30.93
CA PRO A 525 -51.76 7.49 30.58
C PRO A 525 -50.61 8.49 30.38
N GLY A 526 -49.42 8.12 30.83
CA GLY A 526 -48.24 8.99 30.79
C GLY A 526 -47.16 8.58 31.79
N ALA A 527 -46.09 9.39 31.85
CA ALA A 527 -45.02 9.21 32.81
C ALA A 527 -45.39 9.83 34.16
N VAL A 528 -45.25 9.05 35.22
CA VAL A 528 -45.47 9.46 36.62
C VAL A 528 -44.13 9.52 37.33
N ALA A 529 -43.92 10.50 38.21
CA ALA A 529 -42.69 10.64 38.98
C ALA A 529 -42.40 9.36 39.81
N TYR A 530 -41.19 8.83 39.68
CA TYR A 530 -40.76 7.64 40.40
C TYR A 530 -40.58 7.94 41.90
N ARG A 531 -41.15 7.09 42.76
CA ARG A 531 -41.02 7.15 44.22
C ARG A 531 -40.47 5.81 44.76
N PRO A 532 -39.25 5.78 45.33
CA PRO A 532 -38.67 4.54 45.85
C PRO A 532 -39.60 3.84 46.84
N GLY A 533 -39.90 2.56 46.60
CA GLY A 533 -40.74 1.74 47.47
C GLY A 533 -42.26 1.96 47.35
N ALA A 534 -42.73 2.86 46.49
CA ALA A 534 -44.16 3.05 46.24
C ALA A 534 -44.79 1.83 45.56
N ARG A 535 -46.03 1.53 45.92
CA ARG A 535 -46.79 0.40 45.35
C ARG A 535 -47.43 0.79 44.02
N LEU A 536 -47.78 -0.21 43.19
CA LEU A 536 -48.44 0.01 41.90
C LEU A 536 -49.67 0.90 42.03
N GLU A 537 -50.48 0.71 43.07
CA GLU A 537 -51.73 1.44 43.26
C GLU A 537 -51.51 2.94 43.42
N GLU A 538 -50.37 3.36 43.97
CA GLU A 538 -50.01 4.77 44.10
C GLU A 538 -49.67 5.37 42.73
N TYR A 539 -48.86 4.66 41.95
CA TYR A 539 -48.52 5.07 40.58
C TYR A 539 -49.76 5.19 39.70
N VAL A 540 -50.66 4.21 39.77
CA VAL A 540 -51.93 4.25 39.02
C VAL A 540 -52.83 5.38 39.50
N ARG A 541 -52.84 5.69 40.81
CA ARG A 541 -53.59 6.84 41.35
C ARG A 541 -53.06 8.16 40.82
N ASP A 542 -51.74 8.32 40.76
CA ASP A 542 -51.10 9.52 40.20
C ASP A 542 -51.44 9.67 38.70
N ALA A 543 -51.55 8.57 37.97
CA ALA A 543 -52.10 8.49 36.60
C ALA A 543 -53.64 8.67 36.52
N GLY A 544 -54.28 9.21 37.57
CA GLY A 544 -55.71 9.50 37.61
C GLY A 544 -56.60 8.29 37.97
N GLY A 545 -56.01 7.17 38.37
CA GLY A 545 -56.69 5.93 38.72
C GLY A 545 -56.98 5.03 37.51
N TYR A 546 -57.46 3.83 37.81
CA TYR A 546 -57.91 2.88 36.79
C TYR A 546 -59.11 3.44 36.01
N GLY A 547 -59.12 3.23 34.69
CA GLY A 547 -60.29 3.47 33.86
C GLY A 547 -61.42 2.49 34.19
N GLU A 548 -62.65 2.83 33.81
CA GLU A 548 -63.84 2.00 34.11
C GLU A 548 -63.75 0.59 33.50
N ARG A 549 -63.04 0.49 32.38
CA ARG A 549 -62.83 -0.76 31.64
C ARG A 549 -61.49 -1.44 31.95
N ALA A 550 -60.75 -0.99 32.97
CA ALA A 550 -59.45 -1.56 33.30
C ALA A 550 -59.56 -2.98 33.87
N ASP A 551 -58.73 -3.89 33.36
CA ASP A 551 -58.53 -5.20 33.98
C ASP A 551 -57.38 -5.14 34.98
N ARG A 552 -57.75 -4.95 36.25
CA ARG A 552 -56.80 -4.85 37.38
C ARG A 552 -56.04 -6.15 37.64
N GLY A 553 -56.57 -7.30 37.23
CA GLY A 553 -55.96 -8.62 37.52
C GLY A 553 -54.88 -9.02 36.53
N LYS A 554 -54.75 -8.31 35.40
CA LYS A 554 -53.84 -8.64 34.30
C LYS A 554 -52.80 -7.56 34.02
N VAL A 555 -52.51 -6.70 34.99
CA VAL A 555 -51.47 -5.67 34.86
C VAL A 555 -50.10 -6.33 34.65
N ARG A 556 -49.36 -5.81 33.68
CA ARG A 556 -48.00 -6.25 33.37
C ARG A 556 -47.00 -5.13 33.64
N VAL A 557 -45.83 -5.50 34.13
CA VAL A 557 -44.70 -4.61 34.30
C VAL A 557 -43.61 -5.07 33.36
N THR A 558 -43.04 -4.17 32.59
CA THR A 558 -41.89 -4.42 31.72
C THR A 558 -40.70 -3.69 32.34
N LYS A 559 -39.73 -4.47 32.82
CA LYS A 559 -38.50 -3.93 33.39
C LYS A 559 -37.66 -3.29 32.30
N ARG A 560 -37.15 -2.08 32.54
CA ARG A 560 -36.33 -1.36 31.54
C ARG A 560 -35.06 -2.14 31.16
N ALA A 561 -34.43 -2.80 32.12
CA ALA A 561 -33.20 -3.56 31.94
C ALA A 561 -33.37 -4.78 31.01
N THR A 562 -34.49 -5.50 31.13
CA THR A 562 -34.72 -6.75 30.40
C THR A 562 -35.63 -6.58 29.19
N GLY A 563 -36.47 -5.54 29.16
CA GLY A 563 -37.48 -5.32 28.12
C GLY A 563 -38.59 -6.38 28.07
N GLN A 564 -38.59 -7.34 29.01
CA GLN A 564 -39.56 -8.43 29.03
C GLN A 564 -40.76 -8.13 29.94
N PRO A 565 -42.01 -8.29 29.43
CA PRO A 565 -43.21 -8.04 30.22
C PRO A 565 -43.51 -9.20 31.18
N MET A 566 -43.46 -8.94 32.48
CA MET A 566 -43.80 -9.89 33.57
C MET A 566 -45.14 -9.55 34.23
N ARG A 567 -45.76 -10.52 34.91
CA ARG A 567 -46.97 -10.26 35.70
C ARG A 567 -46.59 -9.46 36.93
N LEU A 568 -47.51 -8.63 37.42
CA LEU A 568 -47.27 -7.85 38.62
C LEU A 568 -46.88 -8.70 39.85
N ALA A 569 -47.44 -9.90 40.00
CA ALA A 569 -47.13 -10.81 41.10
C ALA A 569 -45.67 -11.31 41.07
N ASP A 570 -45.06 -11.36 39.89
CA ASP A 570 -43.68 -11.81 39.68
C ASP A 570 -42.69 -10.63 39.79
N ALA A 571 -43.19 -9.39 39.75
CA ALA A 571 -42.39 -8.19 39.90
C ALA A 571 -42.13 -7.92 41.40
N SER A 572 -40.89 -8.05 41.85
CA SER A 572 -40.50 -7.83 43.25
C SER A 572 -40.69 -6.37 43.71
N SER A 573 -40.55 -5.41 42.80
CA SER A 573 -40.75 -3.97 43.04
C SER A 573 -40.91 -3.23 41.71
N ILE A 574 -41.30 -1.95 41.74
CA ILE A 574 -41.28 -1.05 40.57
C ILE A 574 -40.01 -0.20 40.69
N ASP A 575 -39.21 -0.17 39.61
CA ASP A 575 -37.96 0.57 39.51
C ASP A 575 -38.13 1.81 38.60
N ASP A 576 -37.17 2.73 38.67
CA ASP A 576 -37.13 3.89 37.78
C ASP A 576 -37.06 3.44 36.30
N GLY A 577 -37.89 4.07 35.46
CA GLY A 577 -37.93 3.81 34.03
C GLY A 577 -38.70 2.56 33.61
N ASP A 578 -39.33 1.85 34.56
CA ASP A 578 -40.21 0.71 34.27
C ASP A 578 -41.47 1.15 33.51
N LEU A 579 -42.00 0.22 32.71
CA LEU A 579 -43.25 0.40 31.97
C LEU A 579 -44.35 -0.46 32.57
N VAL A 580 -45.44 0.17 32.99
CA VAL A 580 -46.63 -0.48 33.51
C VAL A 580 -47.70 -0.44 32.43
N TRP A 581 -48.16 -1.62 32.02
CA TRP A 581 -49.24 -1.75 31.06
C TRP A 581 -50.49 -2.32 31.73
N VAL A 582 -51.57 -1.55 31.68
CA VAL A 582 -52.88 -1.91 32.22
C VAL A 582 -53.82 -2.28 31.06
N PRO A 583 -54.17 -3.55 30.85
CA PRO A 583 -55.07 -3.94 29.78
C PRO A 583 -56.52 -3.53 30.05
N GLU A 584 -57.31 -3.43 28.98
CA GLU A 584 -58.78 -3.32 29.08
C GLU A 584 -59.41 -4.70 29.28
N ARG A 585 -60.55 -4.76 29.98
CA ARG A 585 -61.36 -5.98 30.10
C ARG A 585 -61.91 -6.36 28.73
N GLU A 586 -61.50 -7.52 28.22
CA GLU A 586 -62.09 -8.12 27.04
C GLU A 586 -63.58 -8.37 27.29
N ARG A 587 -64.46 -7.70 26.53
CA ARG A 587 -65.85 -8.16 26.40
C ARG A 587 -65.79 -9.47 25.63
N VAL A 588 -65.98 -10.59 26.32
CA VAL A 588 -66.36 -11.83 25.66
C VAL A 588 -67.66 -11.52 24.92
N SER A 589 -67.59 -11.31 23.61
CA SER A 589 -68.76 -11.02 22.80
C SER A 589 -69.54 -12.32 22.68
N PHE A 590 -70.46 -12.53 23.61
CA PHE A 590 -71.42 -13.64 23.59
C PHE A 590 -72.07 -13.77 22.19
N ILE A 591 -72.30 -12.64 21.50
CA ILE A 591 -72.81 -12.60 20.12
C ILE A 591 -71.86 -13.28 19.11
N LYS A 592 -70.53 -13.16 19.25
CA LYS A 592 -69.60 -13.89 18.37
C LYS A 592 -69.57 -15.39 18.69
N ALA A 593 -69.63 -15.77 19.97
CA ALA A 593 -69.66 -17.18 20.36
C ALA A 593 -70.96 -17.88 19.91
N VAL A 594 -72.11 -17.23 20.08
CA VAL A 594 -73.39 -17.72 19.56
C VAL A 594 -73.35 -17.78 18.04
N GLY A 595 -72.89 -16.72 17.37
CA GLY A 595 -72.73 -16.68 15.92
C GLY A 595 -71.94 -17.87 15.35
N SER A 596 -70.80 -18.21 15.97
CA SER A 596 -69.97 -19.36 15.59
C SER A 596 -70.69 -20.70 15.75
N VAL A 597 -71.44 -20.89 16.84
CA VAL A 597 -72.20 -22.13 17.09
C VAL A 597 -73.37 -22.27 16.11
N THR A 598 -74.12 -21.19 15.84
CA THR A 598 -75.17 -21.22 14.80
C THR A 598 -74.61 -21.49 13.41
N GLY A 599 -73.45 -20.94 13.07
CA GLY A 599 -72.80 -21.21 11.79
C GLY A 599 -72.39 -22.68 11.63
N PHE A 600 -71.88 -23.29 12.71
CA PHE A 600 -71.52 -24.70 12.72
C PHE A 600 -72.75 -25.61 12.59
N LEU A 601 -73.83 -25.31 13.33
CA LEU A 601 -75.09 -26.04 13.24
C LEU A 601 -75.73 -25.90 11.86
N ALA A 602 -75.66 -24.73 11.23
CA ALA A 602 -76.13 -24.52 9.87
C ALA A 602 -75.34 -25.36 8.85
N GLN A 603 -74.02 -25.44 9.00
CA GLN A 603 -73.17 -26.28 8.13
C GLN A 603 -73.48 -27.76 8.30
N VAL A 604 -73.63 -28.24 9.54
CA VAL A 604 -74.02 -29.63 9.82
C VAL A 604 -75.41 -29.94 9.24
N ALA A 605 -76.38 -29.04 9.41
CA ALA A 605 -77.71 -29.18 8.84
C ALA A 605 -77.67 -29.20 7.29
N THR A 606 -76.80 -28.41 6.68
CA THR A 606 -76.62 -28.38 5.22
C THR A 606 -76.04 -29.71 4.72
N VAL A 607 -75.01 -30.25 5.38
CA VAL A 607 -74.43 -31.56 5.05
C VAL A 607 -75.46 -32.67 5.22
N TYR A 608 -76.23 -32.65 6.31
CA TYR A 608 -77.31 -33.61 6.54
C TYR A 608 -78.37 -33.54 5.44
N LEU A 609 -78.80 -32.34 5.04
CA LEU A 609 -79.76 -32.15 3.95
C LEU A 609 -79.24 -32.68 2.61
N VAL A 610 -77.97 -32.43 2.28
CA VAL A 610 -77.34 -32.95 1.06
C VAL A 610 -77.28 -34.48 1.07
N ILE A 611 -76.88 -35.10 2.18
CA ILE A 611 -76.87 -36.56 2.32
C ILE A 611 -78.28 -37.13 2.20
N HIS A 612 -79.28 -36.50 2.82
CA HIS A 612 -80.67 -36.96 2.79
C HIS A 612 -81.32 -36.82 1.40
N GLN A 613 -80.95 -35.79 0.61
CA GLN A 613 -81.39 -35.65 -0.78
C GLN A 613 -80.69 -36.62 -1.73
N ALA A 614 -79.44 -37.02 -1.47
CA ALA A 614 -78.71 -37.97 -2.30
C ALA A 614 -79.09 -39.45 -2.05
N THR A 615 -79.83 -39.74 -0.97
CA THR A 615 -80.26 -41.10 -0.59
C THR A 615 -81.74 -41.40 -0.88
N LYS A 616 -82.45 -40.47 -1.54
CA LYS A 616 -83.76 -40.69 -2.18
C LYS A 616 -83.60 -40.63 -3.69
#